data_AF-A0A8H3UMV8-F1
#
_entry.id   AF-A0A8H3UMV8-F1
#
_cell.length_a   1.000
_cell.length_b   1.000
_cell.length_c   1.000
_cell.angle_alpha   90.00
_cell.angle_beta   90.00
_cell.angle_gamma   90.00
#
_symmetry.space_group_name_H-M   'P 1'
#
loop_
_entity.id
_entity.type
_entity.pdbx_description
1 polymer ?
#
loop_
_entity_poly.entity_id
_entity_poly.type
_entity_poly.pdbx_seq_one_letter_code
_entity_poly.pdbx_strand_id
1 'polypeptide(L)'
;MTYTTNENITLLKSKVLTDWNNAETKLIFNPPAGFNYSTDLWAPELHQINQKWYIIFTADPNRDSPIPEVDMLCDFNCPAVHHRMFVLEGAGEDPWATTFTYKSQLNTFDQFAIDGTYFQHKTGLYHVYSCWFSEYMSWPANLCITKMENPYTVSSTLSERKIISSPTNAWEKTPYNRTINDRLSSNEGPQQLNNPSTGQQFIIYSAARSDNRNYCLGQLELVGNDPMDLASWKKTNDGCVFYQNPQEEAFGVGHASFVKSPDGSEDWIVYHGMRDPTNGWSARTIRAQKFGWNNNGSPKFPRPGISFVALLIYASIIYHRARKASRSGTYAPASTTGAHDSEYHGAAGGLSGAAPYTTRAAPSSVHSNQNPFASPYDPSLHNLSAQPSMEMGRTTSPAQLDRAAQAPEVVGADNGYYNAPAPQSGAAELPTYDSPKTTRNS
;
A
#
# COMPACT_ATOMS: atom_id res chain seq x y z
N MET A 1 14.17 8.89 7.31
CA MET A 1 12.79 8.49 7.03
C MET A 1 11.99 9.71 6.67
N THR A 2 11.36 9.74 5.50
CA THR A 2 10.38 10.75 5.13
C THR A 2 9.06 10.48 5.86
N TYR A 3 8.39 11.54 6.31
CA TYR A 3 7.15 11.46 7.07
C TYR A 3 6.22 12.61 6.67
N THR A 4 4.93 12.32 6.57
CA THR A 4 3.90 13.30 6.22
C THR A 4 2.90 13.48 7.34
N THR A 5 2.38 14.70 7.48
CA THR A 5 1.27 15.07 8.36
C THR A 5 -0.04 15.29 7.59
N ASN A 6 -0.11 14.83 6.34
CA ASN A 6 -1.09 15.18 5.29
C ASN A 6 -0.97 16.61 4.75
N GLU A 7 -0.24 17.50 5.42
CA GLU A 7 -0.11 18.90 5.00
C GLU A 7 1.32 19.28 4.59
N ASN A 8 2.30 18.56 5.10
CA ASN A 8 3.72 18.84 4.84
C ASN A 8 4.54 17.55 4.86
N ILE A 9 5.75 17.64 4.29
CA ILE A 9 6.75 16.56 4.31
C ILE A 9 7.89 16.97 5.23
N THR A 10 8.20 16.06 6.15
CA THR A 10 9.31 16.14 7.08
C THR A 10 10.30 15.00 6.84
N LEU A 11 11.56 15.24 7.22
CA LEU A 11 12.60 14.23 7.25
C LEU A 11 12.98 13.97 8.71
N LEU A 12 12.91 12.70 9.10
CA LEU A 12 13.36 12.20 10.38
C LEU A 12 14.71 11.50 10.21
N LYS A 13 15.64 11.77 11.11
CA LYS A 13 16.97 11.16 11.14
C LYS A 13 17.24 10.58 12.52
N SER A 14 17.63 9.31 12.56
CA SER A 14 18.02 8.59 13.77
C SER A 14 19.30 7.79 13.51
N LYS A 15 20.12 7.62 14.56
CA LYS A 15 21.29 6.72 14.52
C LYS A 15 20.90 5.25 14.70
N VAL A 16 19.68 4.99 15.20
CA VAL A 16 19.18 3.65 15.52
C VAL A 16 17.94 3.39 14.69
N LEU A 17 18.00 2.39 13.81
CA LEU A 17 16.92 2.07 12.87
C LEU A 17 15.59 1.69 13.56
N THR A 18 15.66 1.26 14.82
CA THR A 18 14.52 0.81 15.62
C THR A 18 14.08 1.84 16.67
N ASP A 19 14.72 3.01 16.77
CA ASP A 19 14.29 4.10 17.66
C ASP A 19 14.05 5.38 16.88
N TRP A 20 12.78 5.70 16.69
CA TRP A 20 12.31 6.93 16.05
C TRP A 20 11.69 7.92 17.05
N ASN A 21 11.57 7.56 18.34
CA ASN A 21 10.93 8.41 19.35
C ASN A 21 11.75 9.67 19.64
N ASN A 22 13.07 9.58 19.46
CA ASN A 22 14.02 10.67 19.69
C ASN A 22 14.69 11.14 18.38
N ALA A 23 14.07 10.86 17.22
CA ALA A 23 14.64 11.24 15.93
C ALA A 23 14.70 12.76 15.78
N GLU A 24 15.80 13.27 15.22
CA GLU A 24 15.84 14.66 14.76
C GLU A 24 14.80 14.82 13.64
N THR A 25 14.06 15.93 13.65
CA THR A 25 13.03 16.22 12.65
C THR A 25 13.33 17.53 11.94
N LYS A 26 13.23 17.54 10.61
CA LYS A 26 13.39 18.71 9.76
C LYS A 26 12.20 18.84 8.82
N LEU A 27 11.57 20.01 8.77
CA LEU A 27 10.59 20.33 7.73
C LEU A 27 11.32 20.44 6.39
N ILE A 28 10.89 19.66 5.40
CA ILE A 28 11.51 19.63 4.07
C ILE A 28 10.64 20.36 3.05
N PHE A 29 9.32 20.22 3.15
CA PHE A 29 8.41 20.82 2.20
C PHE A 29 7.10 21.19 2.88
N ASN A 30 6.74 22.45 2.74
CA ASN A 30 5.43 22.98 3.12
C ASN A 30 4.84 23.61 1.86
N PRO A 31 3.87 22.96 1.20
CA PRO A 31 3.33 23.47 -0.05
C PRO A 31 2.59 24.81 0.18
N PRO A 32 2.68 25.77 -0.76
CA PRO A 32 1.74 26.88 -0.79
C PRO A 32 0.30 26.37 -0.96
N ALA A 33 -0.70 27.11 -0.49
CA ALA A 33 -2.10 26.74 -0.65
C ALA A 33 -2.61 26.91 -2.09
N GLY A 34 -3.63 26.14 -2.47
CA GLY A 34 -4.36 26.30 -3.74
C GLY A 34 -3.71 25.66 -4.97
N PHE A 35 -2.67 24.83 -4.79
CA PHE A 35 -2.06 24.04 -5.86
C PHE A 35 -2.52 22.57 -5.78
N ASN A 36 -2.34 21.84 -6.87
CA ASN A 36 -2.65 20.40 -6.94
C ASN A 36 -1.81 19.52 -5.99
N TYR A 37 -0.78 20.10 -5.37
CA TYR A 37 0.13 19.43 -4.45
C TYR A 37 0.06 20.00 -3.02
N SER A 38 -1.05 20.63 -2.67
CA SER A 38 -1.21 21.39 -1.42
C SER A 38 -1.84 20.61 -0.28
N THR A 39 -2.59 19.54 -0.57
CA THR A 39 -3.35 18.80 0.44
C THR A 39 -3.22 17.30 0.27
N ASP A 40 -3.56 16.57 1.33
CA ASP A 40 -3.46 15.10 1.42
C ASP A 40 -2.13 14.55 0.89
N LEU A 41 -1.05 15.15 1.40
CA LEU A 41 0.30 14.73 1.07
C LEU A 41 0.53 13.32 1.63
N TRP A 42 0.63 12.31 0.78
CA TRP A 42 0.79 10.91 1.19
C TRP A 42 2.12 10.32 0.73
N ALA A 43 2.58 9.32 1.48
CA ALA A 43 3.64 8.38 1.12
C ALA A 43 4.89 8.99 0.43
N PRO A 44 5.54 10.01 1.01
CA PRO A 44 6.77 10.53 0.44
C PRO A 44 7.91 9.51 0.51
N GLU A 45 8.63 9.28 -0.58
CA GLU A 45 9.85 8.47 -0.63
C GLU A 45 11.07 9.29 -1.03
N LEU A 46 12.14 9.20 -0.24
CA LEU A 46 13.43 9.82 -0.55
C LEU A 46 14.34 8.86 -1.32
N HIS A 47 14.78 9.28 -2.51
CA HIS A 47 15.66 8.52 -3.39
C HIS A 47 16.91 9.32 -3.75
N GLN A 48 18.04 8.64 -3.90
CA GLN A 48 19.24 9.22 -4.53
C GLN A 48 19.40 8.64 -5.93
N ILE A 49 19.35 9.50 -6.96
CA ILE A 49 19.50 9.10 -8.37
C ILE A 49 20.46 10.09 -9.03
N ASN A 50 21.51 9.58 -9.67
CA ASN A 50 22.54 10.39 -10.35
C ASN A 50 23.09 11.53 -9.47
N GLN A 51 23.42 11.22 -8.20
CA GLN A 51 23.98 12.16 -7.20
C GLN A 51 23.05 13.33 -6.82
N LYS A 52 21.75 13.23 -7.14
CA LYS A 52 20.72 14.14 -6.67
C LYS A 52 19.70 13.41 -5.80
N TRP A 53 19.04 14.18 -4.94
CA TRP A 53 17.97 13.68 -4.08
C TRP A 53 16.62 14.01 -4.70
N TYR A 54 15.73 13.02 -4.70
CA TYR A 54 14.36 13.16 -5.16
C TYR A 54 13.42 12.70 -4.06
N ILE A 55 12.39 13.50 -3.78
CA ILE A 55 11.26 13.05 -2.97
C ILE A 55 10.08 12.91 -3.89
N ILE A 56 9.65 11.67 -4.15
CA ILE A 56 8.40 11.39 -4.85
C ILE A 56 7.29 11.26 -3.82
N PHE A 57 6.14 11.90 -4.04
CA PHE A 57 5.02 11.90 -3.09
C PHE A 57 3.69 12.04 -3.81
N THR A 58 2.62 11.68 -3.11
CA THR A 58 1.26 11.86 -3.59
C THR A 58 0.66 13.10 -2.95
N ALA A 59 -0.19 13.83 -3.67
CA ALA A 59 -1.01 14.88 -3.10
C ALA A 59 -2.27 15.09 -3.96
N ASP A 60 -3.15 15.96 -3.46
CA ASP A 60 -4.35 16.40 -4.15
C ASP A 60 -4.58 17.92 -3.96
N PRO A 61 -5.53 18.53 -4.71
CA PRO A 61 -5.86 19.94 -4.55
C PRO A 61 -6.84 20.23 -3.39
N ASN A 62 -7.67 19.25 -3.01
CA ASN A 62 -8.94 19.51 -2.29
C ASN A 62 -9.29 18.49 -1.18
N ARG A 63 -8.32 17.88 -0.51
CA ARG A 63 -8.54 17.00 0.66
C ARG A 63 -9.58 15.90 0.43
N ASP A 64 -9.38 15.09 -0.61
CA ASP A 64 -10.27 13.97 -0.94
C ASP A 64 -11.74 14.42 -1.19
N SER A 65 -11.94 15.69 -1.58
CA SER A 65 -13.26 16.31 -1.74
C SER A 65 -13.46 16.90 -3.14
N PRO A 66 -13.61 16.06 -4.19
CA PRO A 66 -13.96 16.53 -5.52
C PRO A 66 -15.34 17.23 -5.49
N ILE A 67 -15.57 18.12 -6.45
CA ILE A 67 -16.91 18.71 -6.62
C ILE A 67 -17.93 17.60 -6.97
N PRO A 68 -19.21 17.76 -6.60
CA PRO A 68 -20.23 16.73 -6.85
C PRO A 68 -20.30 16.27 -8.30
N GLU A 69 -20.11 17.16 -9.27
CA GLU A 69 -20.13 16.85 -10.69
C GLU A 69 -19.03 15.87 -11.11
N VAL A 70 -17.86 15.93 -10.48
CA VAL A 70 -16.74 15.01 -10.74
C VAL A 70 -17.02 13.67 -10.06
N ASP A 71 -17.49 13.67 -8.81
CA ASP A 71 -17.83 12.44 -8.09
C ASP A 71 -18.93 11.63 -8.82
N MET A 72 -19.90 12.34 -9.42
CA MET A 72 -20.97 11.73 -10.22
C MET A 72 -20.50 11.04 -11.50
N LEU A 73 -19.27 11.26 -11.96
CA LEU A 73 -18.69 10.55 -13.12
C LEU A 73 -18.19 9.16 -12.75
N CYS A 74 -17.99 8.89 -11.46
CA CYS A 74 -17.48 7.63 -10.99
C CYS A 74 -18.58 6.59 -10.76
N ASP A 75 -18.26 5.31 -11.01
CA ASP A 75 -19.18 4.19 -10.74
C ASP A 75 -19.56 4.10 -9.24
N PHE A 76 -18.65 4.55 -8.38
CA PHE A 76 -18.84 4.70 -6.94
C PHE A 76 -18.22 6.03 -6.49
N ASN A 77 -18.67 6.57 -5.35
CA ASN A 77 -18.01 7.74 -4.74
C ASN A 77 -16.48 7.52 -4.67
N CYS A 78 -15.74 8.47 -5.25
CA CYS A 78 -14.33 8.38 -5.60
C CYS A 78 -13.57 9.59 -5.04
N PRO A 79 -13.50 9.75 -3.70
CA PRO A 79 -12.97 10.96 -3.06
C PRO A 79 -11.54 11.30 -3.50
N ALA A 80 -10.74 10.27 -3.75
CA ALA A 80 -9.35 10.43 -4.13
C ALA A 80 -9.11 10.69 -5.64
N VAL A 81 -10.15 10.92 -6.45
CA VAL A 81 -10.04 11.07 -7.92
C VAL A 81 -8.98 12.07 -8.40
N HIS A 82 -8.68 13.09 -7.61
CA HIS A 82 -7.67 14.11 -7.92
C HIS A 82 -6.26 13.82 -7.40
N HIS A 83 -6.03 12.68 -6.74
CA HIS A 83 -4.69 12.31 -6.29
C HIS A 83 -3.75 12.06 -7.47
N ARG A 84 -2.59 12.72 -7.45
CA ARG A 84 -1.53 12.62 -8.47
C ARG A 84 -0.16 12.48 -7.79
N MET A 85 0.85 12.17 -8.61
CA MET A 85 2.24 12.03 -8.17
C MET A 85 3.04 13.30 -8.45
N PHE A 86 3.87 13.70 -7.49
CA PHE A 86 4.69 14.90 -7.54
C PHE A 86 6.13 14.59 -7.10
N VAL A 87 7.06 15.44 -7.53
CA VAL A 87 8.49 15.28 -7.23
C VAL A 87 9.06 16.57 -6.66
N LEU A 88 9.83 16.44 -5.58
CA LEU A 88 10.79 17.45 -5.12
C LEU A 88 12.19 17.04 -5.56
N GLU A 89 13.03 18.00 -5.92
CA GLU A 89 14.45 17.81 -6.22
C GLU A 89 15.31 18.55 -5.19
N GLY A 90 16.42 17.94 -4.79
CA GLY A 90 17.45 18.52 -3.95
C GLY A 90 18.84 18.12 -4.43
N ALA A 91 19.82 18.98 -4.18
CA ALA A 91 21.22 18.76 -4.54
C ALA A 91 22.12 18.72 -3.29
N GLY A 92 23.28 18.08 -3.42
CA GLY A 92 24.28 17.93 -2.35
C GLY A 92 24.46 16.48 -1.90
N GLU A 93 25.48 16.24 -1.08
CA GLU A 93 25.86 14.89 -0.63
C GLU A 93 24.97 14.37 0.50
N ASP A 94 24.56 15.24 1.42
CA ASP A 94 23.78 14.89 2.60
C ASP A 94 22.32 15.36 2.45
N PRO A 95 21.33 14.45 2.40
CA PRO A 95 19.92 14.82 2.27
C PRO A 95 19.41 15.61 3.49
N TRP A 96 20.09 15.50 4.64
CA TRP A 96 19.76 16.27 5.83
C TRP A 96 20.11 17.76 5.67
N ALA A 97 21.21 18.08 4.98
CA ALA A 97 21.65 19.45 4.72
C ALA A 97 20.97 20.05 3.48
N THR A 98 20.51 19.21 2.55
CA THR A 98 19.85 19.63 1.30
C THR A 98 18.57 20.46 1.54
N THR A 99 18.40 21.46 0.69
CA THR A 99 17.12 22.17 0.46
C THR A 99 16.41 21.52 -0.72
N PHE A 100 15.14 21.15 -0.52
CA PHE A 100 14.31 20.55 -1.55
C PHE A 100 13.36 21.59 -2.15
N THR A 101 13.16 21.51 -3.47
CA THR A 101 12.25 22.39 -4.20
C THR A 101 11.29 21.56 -5.04
N TYR A 102 10.03 22.00 -5.14
CA TYR A 102 9.06 21.41 -6.06
C TYR A 102 9.61 21.37 -7.49
N LYS A 103 9.52 20.21 -8.13
CA LYS A 103 10.09 19.97 -9.45
C LYS A 103 9.02 19.79 -10.52
N SER A 104 8.10 18.85 -10.32
CA SER A 104 7.03 18.57 -11.29
C SER A 104 5.89 17.78 -10.67
N GLN A 105 4.75 17.80 -11.37
CA GLN A 105 3.75 16.74 -11.32
C GLN A 105 4.14 15.71 -12.39
N LEU A 106 4.22 14.43 -12.02
CA LEU A 106 4.44 13.36 -12.98
C LEU A 106 3.21 13.20 -13.88
N ASN A 107 3.42 12.96 -15.17
CA ASN A 107 2.32 12.68 -16.09
C ASN A 107 1.75 11.28 -15.80
N THR A 108 0.67 11.23 -15.04
CA THR A 108 -0.15 10.04 -14.79
C THR A 108 -1.44 10.05 -15.60
N PHE A 109 -1.42 10.73 -16.74
CA PHE A 109 -2.50 10.80 -17.73
C PHE A 109 -3.80 11.37 -17.18
N ASP A 110 -3.67 12.27 -16.20
CA ASP A 110 -4.77 12.84 -15.43
C ASP A 110 -5.69 11.78 -14.78
N GLN A 111 -5.11 10.65 -14.38
CA GLN A 111 -5.81 9.59 -13.65
C GLN A 111 -5.29 9.48 -12.22
N PHE A 112 -6.13 8.91 -11.34
CA PHE A 112 -5.77 8.54 -9.98
C PHE A 112 -4.41 7.85 -9.94
N ALA A 113 -3.48 8.42 -9.17
CA ALA A 113 -2.15 7.88 -8.99
C ALA A 113 -1.63 8.19 -7.58
N ILE A 114 -1.32 7.14 -6.83
CA ILE A 114 -0.75 7.24 -5.47
C ILE A 114 0.46 6.32 -5.31
N ASP A 115 1.22 6.53 -4.25
CA ASP A 115 2.25 5.60 -3.78
C ASP A 115 3.32 5.28 -4.84
N GLY A 116 3.73 6.26 -5.62
CA GLY A 116 4.73 6.05 -6.67
C GLY A 116 6.14 5.84 -6.12
N THR A 117 6.84 4.84 -6.67
CA THR A 117 8.26 4.56 -6.43
C THR A 117 9.02 4.49 -7.76
N TYR A 118 10.35 4.57 -7.69
CA TYR A 118 11.22 4.32 -8.84
C TYR A 118 11.59 2.84 -8.93
N PHE A 119 11.50 2.29 -10.13
CA PHE A 119 12.06 0.97 -10.44
C PHE A 119 13.26 1.15 -11.38
N GLN A 120 14.45 0.85 -10.86
CA GLN A 120 15.71 0.94 -11.60
C GLN A 120 16.05 -0.40 -12.24
N HIS A 121 16.26 -0.40 -13.55
CA HIS A 121 16.65 -1.58 -14.33
C HIS A 121 17.68 -1.22 -15.39
N LYS A 122 18.41 -2.21 -15.91
CA LYS A 122 19.48 -1.99 -16.90
C LYS A 122 19.02 -1.28 -18.18
N THR A 123 17.72 -1.35 -18.50
CA THR A 123 17.12 -0.70 -19.69
C THR A 123 16.61 0.72 -19.43
N GLY A 124 16.67 1.20 -18.18
CA GLY A 124 16.29 2.57 -17.83
C GLY A 124 15.60 2.69 -16.48
N LEU A 125 15.06 3.89 -16.25
CA LEU A 125 14.28 4.24 -15.07
C LEU A 125 12.78 4.09 -15.38
N TYR A 126 12.04 3.58 -14.40
CA TYR A 126 10.61 3.38 -14.49
C TYR A 126 9.92 3.95 -13.24
N HIS A 127 8.68 4.37 -13.39
CA HIS A 127 7.80 4.78 -12.30
C HIS A 127 6.74 3.71 -12.10
N VAL A 128 6.66 3.14 -10.90
CA VAL A 128 5.64 2.16 -10.51
C VAL A 128 4.76 2.80 -9.46
N TYR A 129 3.44 2.76 -9.64
CA TYR A 129 2.49 3.45 -8.77
C TYR A 129 1.14 2.73 -8.71
N SER A 130 0.36 3.02 -7.67
CA SER A 130 -1.03 2.58 -7.56
C SER A 130 -1.91 3.42 -8.47
N CYS A 131 -2.73 2.79 -9.31
CA CYS A 131 -3.52 3.44 -10.34
C CYS A 131 -4.93 2.84 -10.46
N TRP A 132 -5.89 3.64 -10.90
CA TRP A 132 -7.14 3.11 -11.42
C TRP A 132 -7.00 2.67 -12.87
N PHE A 133 -8.00 1.92 -13.35
CA PHE A 133 -8.02 1.45 -14.72
C PHE A 133 -8.10 2.63 -15.70
N SER A 134 -9.02 3.56 -15.40
CA SER A 134 -9.23 4.83 -16.09
C SER A 134 -9.59 5.92 -15.06
N GLU A 135 -9.78 7.15 -15.52
CA GLU A 135 -9.96 8.35 -14.68
C GLU A 135 -11.07 8.23 -13.62
N TYR A 136 -12.25 7.70 -13.99
CA TYR A 136 -13.42 7.63 -13.11
C TYR A 136 -13.81 6.19 -12.71
N MET A 137 -13.03 5.18 -13.12
CA MET A 137 -13.25 3.79 -12.70
C MET A 137 -12.60 3.54 -11.34
N SER A 138 -13.24 4.08 -10.29
CA SER A 138 -12.73 4.01 -8.93
C SER A 138 -12.74 2.58 -8.41
N TRP A 139 -11.54 2.08 -8.11
CA TRP A 139 -11.26 0.70 -7.73
C TRP A 139 -11.59 -0.37 -8.80
N PRO A 140 -10.92 -1.53 -8.74
CA PRO A 140 -9.74 -1.81 -7.91
C PRO A 140 -8.56 -0.90 -8.25
N ALA A 141 -7.74 -0.59 -7.23
CA ALA A 141 -6.45 0.04 -7.49
C ALA A 141 -5.45 -1.05 -7.91
N ASN A 142 -4.65 -0.76 -8.92
CA ASN A 142 -3.74 -1.67 -9.60
C ASN A 142 -2.32 -1.12 -9.51
N LEU A 143 -1.31 -1.92 -9.82
CA LEU A 143 0.04 -1.41 -10.03
C LEU A 143 0.26 -1.10 -11.49
N CYS A 144 0.50 0.17 -11.77
CA CYS A 144 0.92 0.65 -13.07
C CYS A 144 2.44 0.82 -13.15
N ILE A 145 2.99 0.66 -14.35
CA ILE A 145 4.38 1.00 -14.67
C ILE A 145 4.44 1.87 -15.94
N THR A 146 5.32 2.86 -15.90
CA THR A 146 5.66 3.74 -17.05
C THR A 146 7.17 3.94 -17.12
N LYS A 147 7.71 4.09 -18.33
CA LYS A 147 9.11 4.48 -18.53
C LYS A 147 9.31 5.95 -18.21
N MET A 148 10.49 6.28 -17.70
CA MET A 148 10.90 7.66 -17.41
C MET A 148 12.11 8.06 -18.27
N GLU A 149 12.15 9.32 -18.68
CA GLU A 149 13.33 9.94 -19.28
C GLU A 149 14.34 10.34 -18.21
N ASN A 150 13.83 10.89 -17.11
CA ASN A 150 14.58 11.32 -15.94
C ASN A 150 13.65 11.18 -14.71
N PRO A 151 14.14 11.38 -13.46
CA PRO A 151 13.34 11.15 -12.26
C PRO A 151 12.05 11.99 -12.14
N TYR A 152 11.81 12.98 -12.99
CA TYR A 152 10.62 13.85 -12.92
C TYR A 152 9.88 14.00 -14.26
N THR A 153 10.21 13.18 -15.26
CA THR A 153 9.59 13.17 -16.59
C THR A 153 9.24 11.75 -17.03
N VAL A 154 7.94 11.45 -17.12
CA VAL A 154 7.42 10.21 -17.70
C VAL A 154 7.51 10.28 -19.22
N SER A 155 8.10 9.28 -19.86
CA SER A 155 8.27 9.20 -21.32
C SER A 155 7.25 8.29 -22.01
N SER A 156 6.56 7.42 -21.26
CA SER A 156 5.45 6.62 -21.80
C SER A 156 4.21 7.46 -22.12
N THR A 157 3.53 7.09 -23.20
CA THR A 157 2.15 7.46 -23.49
C THR A 157 1.15 6.62 -22.68
N LEU A 158 -0.13 7.02 -22.66
CA LEU A 158 -1.18 6.24 -21.99
C LEU A 158 -1.32 4.82 -22.55
N SER A 159 -1.15 4.64 -23.87
CA SER A 159 -1.17 3.33 -24.54
C SER A 159 0.04 2.44 -24.19
N GLU A 160 1.15 3.05 -23.78
CA GLU A 160 2.36 2.33 -23.37
C GLU A 160 2.36 1.97 -21.89
N ARG A 161 1.67 2.74 -21.03
CA ARG A 161 1.46 2.41 -19.62
C ARG A 161 0.95 0.97 -19.49
N LYS A 162 1.54 0.20 -18.57
CA LYS A 162 1.11 -1.18 -18.29
C LYS A 162 0.55 -1.29 -16.88
N ILE A 163 -0.49 -2.11 -16.72
CA ILE A 163 -0.94 -2.60 -15.42
C ILE A 163 -0.26 -3.94 -15.18
N ILE A 164 0.74 -3.97 -14.30
CA ILE A 164 1.55 -5.18 -14.01
C ILE A 164 0.95 -6.04 -12.90
N SER A 165 -0.01 -5.50 -12.15
CA SER A 165 -0.70 -6.25 -11.10
C SER A 165 -2.08 -5.68 -10.83
N SER A 166 -3.08 -6.56 -10.74
CA SER A 166 -4.43 -6.24 -10.27
C SER A 166 -4.83 -7.16 -9.10
N PRO A 167 -5.73 -6.75 -8.20
CA PRO A 167 -6.24 -7.57 -7.10
C PRO A 167 -7.08 -8.77 -7.57
N THR A 168 -6.43 -9.83 -8.03
CA THR A 168 -7.10 -11.00 -8.62
C THR A 168 -7.28 -12.12 -7.60
N ASN A 169 -6.35 -12.26 -6.66
CA ASN A 169 -6.42 -13.29 -5.63
C ASN A 169 -7.42 -12.92 -4.53
N ALA A 170 -8.01 -13.94 -3.90
CA ALA A 170 -8.96 -13.78 -2.81
C ALA A 170 -8.41 -12.97 -1.62
N TRP A 171 -7.11 -13.10 -1.34
CA TRP A 171 -6.42 -12.37 -0.28
C TRP A 171 -6.12 -10.91 -0.63
N GLU A 172 -6.21 -10.52 -1.90
CA GLU A 172 -6.02 -9.13 -2.36
C GLU A 172 -7.33 -8.31 -2.32
N LYS A 173 -8.48 -8.97 -2.13
CA LYS A 173 -9.81 -8.36 -2.26
C LYS A 173 -10.42 -7.92 -0.92
N THR A 174 -11.28 -6.90 -0.98
CA THR A 174 -11.97 -6.35 0.19
C THR A 174 -13.51 -6.41 0.04
N PRO A 175 -14.25 -6.87 1.08
CA PRO A 175 -13.77 -7.61 2.26
C PRO A 175 -13.00 -8.88 1.87
N TYR A 176 -12.18 -9.39 2.81
CA TYR A 176 -11.33 -10.55 2.57
C TYR A 176 -12.12 -11.74 1.98
N ASN A 177 -11.53 -12.41 0.99
CA ASN A 177 -12.12 -13.57 0.31
C ASN A 177 -13.40 -13.27 -0.51
N ARG A 178 -13.60 -12.00 -0.92
CA ARG A 178 -14.67 -11.66 -1.85
C ARG A 178 -14.46 -12.29 -3.22
N THR A 179 -15.54 -12.75 -3.84
CA THR A 179 -15.49 -13.38 -5.17
C THR A 179 -15.37 -12.34 -6.29
N ILE A 180 -16.09 -11.23 -6.18
CA ILE A 180 -16.10 -10.11 -7.14
C ILE A 180 -15.11 -9.02 -6.69
N ASN A 181 -14.41 -8.40 -7.64
CA ASN A 181 -13.47 -7.31 -7.38
C ASN A 181 -14.01 -5.99 -7.97
N ASP A 182 -14.90 -5.32 -7.24
CA ASP A 182 -15.62 -4.13 -7.72
C ASP A 182 -15.31 -2.85 -6.90
N ARG A 183 -14.85 -2.95 -5.64
CA ARG A 183 -14.59 -1.78 -4.79
C ARG A 183 -13.61 -2.06 -3.66
N LEU A 184 -12.79 -1.05 -3.30
CA LEU A 184 -11.89 -1.01 -2.13
C LEU A 184 -10.72 -2.02 -2.09
N SER A 185 -10.62 -2.93 -3.06
CA SER A 185 -9.42 -3.75 -3.22
C SER A 185 -8.31 -2.91 -3.84
N SER A 186 -7.13 -2.93 -3.23
CA SER A 186 -5.95 -2.26 -3.75
C SER A 186 -4.81 -3.24 -4.02
N ASN A 187 -4.02 -2.95 -5.05
CA ASN A 187 -2.59 -3.18 -5.03
C ASN A 187 -1.94 -1.78 -5.01
N GLU A 188 -1.30 -1.42 -3.90
CA GLU A 188 -0.75 -0.08 -3.65
C GLU A 188 0.60 -0.18 -2.91
N GLY A 189 1.24 0.94 -2.57
CA GLY A 189 2.56 0.94 -1.92
C GLY A 189 3.62 0.01 -2.55
N PRO A 190 3.86 0.05 -3.89
CA PRO A 190 4.93 -0.72 -4.51
C PRO A 190 6.30 -0.24 -4.03
N GLN A 191 7.20 -1.19 -3.79
CA GLN A 191 8.59 -0.92 -3.44
C GLN A 191 9.51 -1.91 -4.16
N GLN A 192 10.53 -1.37 -4.85
CA GLN A 192 11.57 -2.20 -5.45
C GLN A 192 12.44 -2.84 -4.37
N LEU A 193 12.71 -4.15 -4.53
CA LEU A 193 13.64 -4.90 -3.71
C LEU A 193 14.54 -5.75 -4.61
N ASN A 194 15.86 -5.57 -4.50
CA ASN A 194 16.83 -6.34 -5.28
C ASN A 194 17.56 -7.33 -4.37
N ASN A 195 17.69 -8.58 -4.81
CA ASN A 195 18.56 -9.54 -4.14
C ASN A 195 20.03 -9.20 -4.45
N PRO A 196 20.86 -8.88 -3.44
CA PRO A 196 22.25 -8.46 -3.66
C PRO A 196 23.16 -9.58 -4.15
N SER A 197 22.78 -10.85 -3.94
CA SER A 197 23.58 -12.02 -4.31
C SER A 197 23.19 -12.60 -5.67
N THR A 198 21.90 -12.62 -6.00
CA THR A 198 21.42 -13.20 -7.27
C THR A 198 21.12 -12.17 -8.35
N GLY A 199 20.95 -10.89 -7.97
CA GLY A 199 20.55 -9.82 -8.88
C GLY A 199 19.06 -9.87 -9.28
N GLN A 200 18.26 -10.78 -8.70
CA GLN A 200 16.81 -10.81 -8.93
C GLN A 200 16.16 -9.51 -8.43
N GLN A 201 15.15 -9.07 -9.16
CA GLN A 201 14.42 -7.84 -8.87
C GLN A 201 12.97 -8.16 -8.55
N PHE A 202 12.49 -7.58 -7.46
CA PHE A 202 11.15 -7.76 -6.95
C PHE A 202 10.45 -6.41 -6.83
N ILE A 203 9.12 -6.43 -6.92
CA ILE A 203 8.25 -5.38 -6.39
C ILE A 203 7.47 -6.02 -5.25
N ILE A 204 7.68 -5.52 -4.04
CA ILE A 204 6.82 -5.83 -2.91
C ILE A 204 5.75 -4.75 -2.85
N TYR A 205 4.49 -5.15 -2.76
CA TYR A 205 3.37 -4.22 -2.79
C TYR A 205 2.38 -4.59 -1.71
N SER A 206 1.51 -3.66 -1.35
CA SER A 206 0.45 -3.88 -0.38
C SER A 206 -0.85 -4.27 -1.06
N ALA A 207 -1.62 -5.16 -0.44
CA ALA A 207 -2.88 -5.65 -0.97
C ALA A 207 -4.02 -5.61 0.05
N ALA A 208 -5.26 -5.78 -0.43
CA ALA A 208 -6.49 -5.53 0.32
C ALA A 208 -6.66 -4.03 0.62
N ARG A 209 -7.28 -3.68 1.75
CA ARG A 209 -7.60 -2.29 2.11
C ARG A 209 -6.79 -1.84 3.32
N SER A 210 -6.14 -0.67 3.21
CA SER A 210 -5.18 -0.14 4.17
C SER A 210 -5.74 0.31 5.53
N ASP A 211 -7.06 0.38 5.67
CA ASP A 211 -7.74 0.72 6.92
C ASP A 211 -8.19 -0.51 7.73
N ASN A 212 -7.82 -1.74 7.34
CA ASN A 212 -8.22 -2.93 8.08
C ASN A 212 -7.12 -3.97 8.27
N ARG A 213 -7.42 -4.95 9.12
CA ARG A 213 -6.49 -5.99 9.56
C ARG A 213 -5.94 -6.91 8.47
N ASN A 214 -6.60 -6.99 7.32
CA ASN A 214 -6.24 -7.89 6.23
C ASN A 214 -5.23 -7.27 5.26
N TYR A 215 -4.91 -5.98 5.42
CA TYR A 215 -3.82 -5.36 4.70
C TYR A 215 -2.52 -6.16 4.90
N CYS A 216 -1.88 -6.50 3.79
CA CYS A 216 -0.73 -7.41 3.76
C CYS A 216 0.18 -7.09 2.57
N LEU A 217 1.35 -7.73 2.48
CA LEU A 217 2.25 -7.58 1.34
C LEU A 217 2.13 -8.74 0.34
N GLY A 218 2.02 -8.42 -0.93
CA GLY A 218 2.23 -9.30 -2.09
C GLY A 218 3.60 -9.11 -2.73
N GLN A 219 3.93 -9.93 -3.72
CA GLN A 219 5.23 -9.90 -4.41
C GLN A 219 5.07 -10.16 -5.91
N LEU A 220 5.70 -9.31 -6.71
CA LEU A 220 6.02 -9.56 -8.12
C LEU A 220 7.54 -9.79 -8.24
N GLU A 221 7.93 -10.73 -9.10
CA GLU A 221 9.32 -10.93 -9.54
C GLU A 221 9.44 -10.59 -11.02
N LEU A 222 10.45 -9.79 -11.40
CA LEU A 222 10.81 -9.59 -12.80
C LEU A 222 11.63 -10.80 -13.27
N VAL A 223 10.97 -11.75 -13.94
CA VAL A 223 11.58 -12.98 -14.47
C VAL A 223 12.02 -12.85 -15.93
N GLY A 224 11.48 -11.86 -16.65
CA GLY A 224 11.90 -11.50 -18.01
C GLY A 224 12.92 -10.36 -18.03
N ASN A 225 13.17 -9.80 -19.22
CA ASN A 225 14.18 -8.76 -19.42
C ASN A 225 13.58 -7.36 -19.66
N ASP A 226 12.27 -7.22 -19.79
CA ASP A 226 11.63 -5.93 -20.05
C ASP A 226 10.54 -5.64 -19.01
N PRO A 227 10.74 -4.64 -18.12
CA PRO A 227 9.71 -4.21 -17.18
C PRO A 227 8.39 -3.76 -17.83
N MET A 228 8.39 -3.37 -19.10
CA MET A 228 7.18 -2.97 -19.86
C MET A 228 6.47 -4.15 -20.54
N ASP A 229 6.99 -5.37 -20.42
CA ASP A 229 6.33 -6.59 -20.87
C ASP A 229 5.63 -7.28 -19.70
N LEU A 230 4.31 -7.47 -19.80
CA LEU A 230 3.51 -8.13 -18.77
C LEU A 230 3.96 -9.57 -18.51
N ALA A 231 4.43 -10.28 -19.54
CA ALA A 231 4.93 -11.64 -19.40
C ALA A 231 6.26 -11.72 -18.63
N SER A 232 6.96 -10.59 -18.46
CA SER A 232 8.18 -10.52 -17.65
C SER A 232 7.90 -10.52 -16.15
N TRP A 233 6.65 -10.37 -15.70
CA TRP A 233 6.29 -10.30 -14.29
C TRP A 233 5.62 -11.58 -13.80
N LYS A 234 6.20 -12.18 -12.75
CA LYS A 234 5.62 -13.33 -12.04
C LYS A 234 5.04 -12.87 -10.71
N LYS A 235 3.71 -12.94 -10.56
CA LYS A 235 3.03 -12.72 -9.28
C LYS A 235 3.11 -13.97 -8.39
N THR A 236 3.35 -13.77 -7.10
CA THR A 236 3.19 -14.80 -6.07
C THR A 236 1.71 -14.92 -5.71
N ASN A 237 1.05 -16.03 -6.08
CA ASN A 237 -0.40 -16.19 -5.89
C ASN A 237 -0.78 -16.94 -4.61
N ASP A 238 0.15 -17.72 -4.02
CA ASP A 238 -0.12 -18.62 -2.89
C ASP A 238 -0.55 -17.88 -1.59
N GLY A 239 -0.34 -16.57 -1.52
CA GLY A 239 -0.75 -15.75 -0.39
C GLY A 239 0.11 -14.51 -0.22
N CYS A 240 -0.20 -13.74 0.81
CA CYS A 240 0.64 -12.64 1.26
C CYS A 240 2.02 -13.15 1.70
N VAL A 241 3.10 -12.49 1.26
CA VAL A 241 4.47 -12.77 1.70
C VAL A 241 4.77 -12.20 3.09
N PHE A 242 3.96 -11.25 3.56
CA PHE A 242 4.02 -10.67 4.90
C PHE A 242 2.62 -10.24 5.32
N TYR A 243 2.12 -10.74 6.45
CA TYR A 243 0.73 -10.56 6.88
C TYR A 243 0.62 -10.63 8.40
N GLN A 244 -0.49 -10.11 8.92
CA GLN A 244 -0.77 -9.98 10.35
C GLN A 244 -0.27 -11.12 11.26
N ASN A 245 0.21 -10.72 12.43
CA ASN A 245 0.61 -11.58 13.53
C ASN A 245 -0.10 -11.12 14.82
N PRO A 246 -1.30 -11.66 15.11
CA PRO A 246 -2.07 -11.28 16.29
C PRO A 246 -1.34 -11.47 17.62
N GLN A 247 -0.43 -12.46 17.69
CA GLN A 247 0.38 -12.77 18.88
C GLN A 247 1.34 -11.63 19.24
N GLU A 248 1.69 -10.78 18.28
CA GLU A 248 2.59 -9.64 18.43
C GLU A 248 1.85 -8.31 18.14
N GLU A 249 0.53 -8.30 18.26
CA GLU A 249 -0.31 -7.11 18.05
C GLU A 249 0.04 -6.38 16.75
N ALA A 250 0.21 -7.14 15.66
CA ALA A 250 0.58 -6.64 14.35
C ALA A 250 -0.52 -6.99 13.35
N PHE A 251 -1.42 -6.05 13.06
CA PHE A 251 -2.51 -6.20 12.11
C PHE A 251 -2.34 -5.24 10.94
N GLY A 252 -2.96 -5.51 9.79
CA GLY A 252 -2.99 -4.58 8.66
C GLY A 252 -1.60 -4.05 8.30
N VAL A 253 -0.67 -4.95 8.00
CA VAL A 253 0.74 -4.62 7.79
C VAL A 253 0.98 -4.30 6.32
N GLY A 254 1.67 -3.20 6.03
CA GLY A 254 1.90 -2.84 4.64
C GLY A 254 2.72 -1.59 4.42
N HIS A 255 2.68 -1.14 3.17
CA HIS A 255 3.39 -0.03 2.57
C HIS A 255 4.85 0.00 3.06
N ALA A 256 5.56 -1.07 2.70
CA ALA A 256 6.87 -1.37 3.23
C ALA A 256 7.99 -0.76 2.38
N SER A 257 9.06 -0.34 3.04
CA SER A 257 10.35 0.02 2.44
C SER A 257 11.44 -0.96 2.90
N PHE A 258 12.55 -0.99 2.16
CA PHE A 258 13.69 -1.86 2.46
C PHE A 258 14.96 -1.04 2.56
N VAL A 259 15.69 -1.25 3.66
CA VAL A 259 16.93 -0.53 3.95
C VAL A 259 17.98 -1.50 4.47
N LYS A 260 19.24 -1.08 4.43
CA LYS A 260 20.32 -1.77 5.14
C LYS A 260 20.41 -1.28 6.58
N SER A 261 20.97 -2.11 7.46
CA SER A 261 21.49 -1.65 8.75
C SER A 261 22.57 -0.57 8.54
N PRO A 262 22.87 0.29 9.54
CA PRO A 262 23.87 1.35 9.41
C PRO A 262 25.28 0.88 8.99
N ASP A 263 25.65 -0.36 9.32
CA ASP A 263 26.91 -0.99 8.93
C ASP A 263 26.84 -1.74 7.59
N GLY A 264 25.67 -1.76 6.93
CA GLY A 264 25.43 -2.42 5.65
C GLY A 264 25.26 -3.94 5.71
N SER A 265 25.39 -4.57 6.89
CA SER A 265 25.50 -6.03 7.02
C SER A 265 24.17 -6.79 7.02
N GLU A 266 23.06 -6.10 7.28
CA GLU A 266 21.74 -6.69 7.42
C GLU A 266 20.71 -6.03 6.50
N ASP A 267 19.76 -6.83 6.01
CA ASP A 267 18.59 -6.37 5.28
C ASP A 267 17.41 -6.18 6.22
N TRP A 268 16.76 -5.02 6.15
CA TRP A 268 15.66 -4.63 7.03
C TRP A 268 14.43 -4.21 6.24
N ILE A 269 13.28 -4.74 6.66
CA ILE A 269 11.96 -4.27 6.22
C ILE A 269 11.48 -3.22 7.20
N VAL A 270 11.04 -2.07 6.70
CA VAL A 270 10.38 -1.00 7.46
C VAL A 270 8.95 -0.89 6.95
N TYR A 271 7.96 -1.02 7.81
CA TYR A 271 6.56 -1.11 7.42
C TYR A 271 5.65 -0.46 8.46
N HIS A 272 4.41 -0.14 8.09
CA HIS A 272 3.41 0.21 9.09
C HIS A 272 2.58 -1.01 9.50
N GLY A 273 2.12 -1.02 10.74
CA GLY A 273 1.15 -2.00 11.22
C GLY A 273 0.27 -1.43 12.33
N MET A 274 -0.96 -1.92 12.40
CA MET A 274 -1.93 -1.55 13.43
C MET A 274 -1.71 -2.40 14.68
N ARG A 275 -1.69 -1.74 15.84
CA ARG A 275 -1.75 -2.45 17.13
C ARG A 275 -3.17 -2.94 17.40
N ASP A 276 -4.13 -2.06 17.16
CA ASP A 276 -5.57 -2.31 17.28
C ASP A 276 -6.20 -2.35 15.87
N PRO A 277 -6.77 -3.49 15.44
CA PRO A 277 -7.34 -3.62 14.11
C PRO A 277 -8.65 -2.83 13.89
N THR A 278 -9.21 -2.15 14.90
CA THR A 278 -10.52 -1.50 14.79
C THR A 278 -10.49 -0.01 14.45
N ASN A 279 -9.38 0.70 14.67
CA ASN A 279 -9.32 2.17 14.50
C ASN A 279 -8.72 2.61 13.15
N GLY A 280 -8.61 1.67 12.21
CA GLY A 280 -8.14 1.87 10.84
C GLY A 280 -6.83 2.65 10.75
N TRP A 281 -6.78 3.65 9.87
CA TRP A 281 -5.56 4.40 9.57
C TRP A 281 -4.89 5.04 10.79
N SER A 282 -5.67 5.40 11.82
CA SER A 282 -5.18 6.05 13.05
C SER A 282 -4.38 5.10 13.96
N ALA A 283 -4.55 3.78 13.81
CA ALA A 283 -3.85 2.78 14.61
C ALA A 283 -2.46 2.42 14.07
N ARG A 284 -2.07 2.97 12.91
CA ARG A 284 -0.81 2.61 12.23
C ARG A 284 0.40 3.14 12.99
N THR A 285 1.36 2.24 13.18
CA THR A 285 2.66 2.51 13.80
C THR A 285 3.77 2.03 12.88
N ILE A 286 4.90 2.73 12.85
CA ILE A 286 6.07 2.35 12.06
C ILE A 286 6.85 1.26 12.81
N ARG A 287 7.29 0.24 12.08
CA ARG A 287 7.97 -0.94 12.62
C ARG A 287 9.12 -1.31 11.68
N ALA A 288 10.18 -1.90 12.23
CA ALA A 288 11.33 -2.36 11.46
C ALA A 288 11.80 -3.74 11.92
N GLN A 289 12.07 -4.65 10.99
CA GLN A 289 12.58 -5.99 11.32
C GLN A 289 13.64 -6.44 10.33
N LYS A 290 14.64 -7.17 10.81
CA LYS A 290 15.60 -7.87 9.97
C LYS A 290 14.89 -8.97 9.16
N PHE A 291 15.24 -9.10 7.89
CA PHE A 291 14.84 -10.22 7.04
C PHE A 291 16.06 -10.90 6.41
N GLY A 292 15.83 -12.03 5.72
CA GLY A 292 16.88 -12.74 5.01
C GLY A 292 16.46 -13.12 3.60
N TRP A 293 17.19 -14.03 2.97
CA TRP A 293 16.92 -14.50 1.62
C TRP A 293 16.75 -16.02 1.63
N ASN A 294 15.80 -16.53 0.85
CA ASN A 294 15.62 -17.95 0.62
C ASN A 294 16.69 -18.49 -0.34
N ASN A 295 16.88 -19.81 -0.39
CA ASN A 295 17.85 -20.45 -1.29
C ASN A 295 17.56 -20.20 -2.77
N ASN A 296 16.31 -19.94 -3.14
CA ASN A 296 15.91 -19.58 -4.50
C ASN A 296 16.05 -18.07 -4.80
N GLY A 297 16.61 -17.30 -3.86
CA GLY A 297 16.84 -15.86 -3.97
C GLY A 297 15.63 -14.96 -3.73
N SER A 298 14.44 -15.51 -3.44
CA SER A 298 13.31 -14.69 -2.98
C SER A 298 13.53 -14.15 -1.55
N PRO A 299 12.95 -12.99 -1.19
CA PRO A 299 13.05 -12.47 0.17
C PRO A 299 12.34 -13.39 1.17
N LYS A 300 12.93 -13.50 2.37
CA LYS A 300 12.42 -14.28 3.50
C LYS A 300 12.09 -13.33 4.64
N PHE A 301 10.87 -12.80 4.61
CA PHE A 301 10.40 -11.91 5.67
C PHE A 301 10.13 -12.67 6.98
N PRO A 302 10.38 -12.05 8.14
CA PRO A 302 9.97 -12.62 9.43
C PRO A 302 8.43 -12.56 9.58
N ARG A 303 7.91 -13.14 10.65
CA ARG A 303 6.55 -12.80 11.10
C ARG A 303 6.55 -11.34 11.59
N PRO A 304 5.54 -10.52 11.24
CA PRO A 304 5.48 -9.16 11.75
C PRO A 304 5.45 -9.15 13.27
N GLY A 305 6.11 -8.18 13.87
CA GLY A 305 6.18 -8.06 15.32
C GLY A 305 6.31 -6.61 15.75
N ILE A 306 6.39 -6.38 17.06
CA ILE A 306 6.72 -5.07 17.58
C ILE A 306 8.24 -4.96 17.56
N SER A 307 8.77 -3.97 16.84
CA SER A 307 10.19 -3.65 16.94
C SER A 307 10.43 -2.89 18.24
N PHE A 308 10.48 -3.62 19.35
CA PHE A 308 11.27 -3.20 20.50
C PHE A 308 12.45 -4.14 20.57
N VAL A 309 13.64 -3.58 20.73
CA VAL A 309 14.82 -4.32 21.18
C VAL A 309 14.52 -4.88 22.57
N ALA A 310 13.83 -6.01 22.63
CA ALA A 310 13.50 -6.73 23.88
C ALA A 310 13.75 -8.24 23.77
N LEU A 311 14.27 -8.73 22.63
CA LEU A 311 14.57 -10.17 22.51
C LEU A 311 15.85 -10.59 23.25
N LEU A 312 16.77 -9.67 23.55
CA LEU A 312 17.98 -10.01 24.32
C LEU A 312 17.74 -10.08 25.84
N ILE A 313 16.63 -9.56 26.37
CA ILE A 313 16.36 -9.62 27.81
C ILE A 313 15.56 -10.90 28.16
N TYR A 314 14.64 -11.34 27.30
CA TYR A 314 13.86 -12.56 27.57
C TYR A 314 14.66 -13.85 27.46
N ALA A 315 15.59 -13.96 26.50
CA ALA A 315 16.47 -15.13 26.38
C ALA A 315 17.42 -15.26 27.59
N SER A 316 17.94 -14.14 28.11
CA SER A 316 18.78 -14.15 29.31
C SER A 316 18.00 -14.47 30.59
N ILE A 317 16.74 -14.05 30.71
CA ILE A 317 15.88 -14.38 31.86
C ILE A 317 15.51 -15.86 31.89
N ILE A 318 15.20 -16.48 30.74
CA ILE A 318 14.91 -17.92 30.65
C ILE A 318 16.19 -18.73 30.93
N TYR A 319 17.35 -18.33 30.39
CA TYR A 319 18.63 -18.99 30.64
C TYR A 319 19.08 -18.88 32.12
N HIS A 320 18.84 -17.74 32.79
CA HIS A 320 19.17 -17.56 34.21
C HIS A 320 18.18 -18.28 35.14
N ARG A 321 16.90 -18.39 34.78
CA ARG A 321 15.92 -19.20 35.54
C ARG A 321 16.21 -20.70 35.44
N ALA A 322 16.65 -21.18 34.28
CA ALA A 322 17.07 -22.58 34.11
C ALA A 322 18.31 -22.93 34.96
N ARG A 323 19.30 -22.01 35.08
CA ARG A 323 20.48 -22.21 35.95
C ARG A 323 20.18 -22.09 37.45
N LYS A 324 19.16 -21.31 37.86
CA LYS A 324 18.76 -21.22 39.28
C LYS A 324 17.97 -22.44 39.73
N ALA A 325 17.20 -23.06 38.83
CA ALA A 325 16.50 -24.32 39.09
C ALA A 325 17.46 -25.52 39.21
N SER A 326 18.60 -25.53 38.48
CA SER A 326 19.59 -26.62 38.63
C SER A 326 20.52 -26.47 39.85
N ARG A 327 20.60 -25.27 40.46
CA ARG A 327 21.44 -24.99 41.63
C ARG A 327 20.72 -25.06 42.98
N SER A 328 19.41 -25.27 43.01
CA SER A 328 18.61 -25.36 44.25
C SER A 328 18.14 -26.78 44.60
N GLY A 329 18.60 -27.80 43.86
CA GLY A 329 18.45 -29.20 44.25
C GLY A 329 19.49 -29.60 45.29
N THR A 330 19.26 -29.27 46.56
CA THR A 330 19.99 -29.90 47.67
C THR A 330 19.62 -31.37 47.75
N TYR A 331 20.55 -32.22 47.34
CA TYR A 331 20.62 -33.63 47.71
C TYR A 331 20.93 -33.75 49.21
N ALA A 332 20.15 -34.54 49.94
CA ALA A 332 20.54 -35.17 51.19
C ALA A 332 20.40 -36.69 51.00
N PRO A 333 21.42 -37.52 51.31
CA PRO A 333 21.35 -38.96 51.16
C PRO A 333 21.04 -39.65 52.49
N ALA A 334 20.19 -40.68 52.47
CA ALA A 334 20.22 -41.78 53.45
C ALA A 334 19.51 -43.03 52.90
N SER A 335 19.95 -44.17 53.41
CA SER A 335 19.98 -45.50 52.83
C SER A 335 18.82 -46.44 53.23
N THR A 336 18.55 -47.41 52.33
CA THR A 336 18.16 -48.82 52.55
C THR A 336 16.89 -49.18 53.34
N THR A 337 15.95 -49.90 52.71
CA THR A 337 15.67 -51.36 52.87
C THR A 337 14.25 -51.72 52.38
N GLY A 338 14.09 -52.95 51.83
CA GLY A 338 12.82 -53.72 51.73
C GLY A 338 11.89 -53.33 50.57
N ALA A 339 11.76 -54.10 49.49
CA ALA A 339 11.07 -55.40 49.34
C ALA A 339 9.54 -55.27 49.14
N HIS A 340 9.06 -56.02 48.12
CA HIS A 340 7.69 -56.43 47.79
C HIS A 340 6.79 -55.52 46.94
N ASP A 341 6.68 -55.92 45.67
CA ASP A 341 5.48 -56.45 44.99
C ASP A 341 4.06 -55.99 45.35
N SER A 342 3.27 -56.00 44.26
CA SER A 342 1.83 -56.12 44.08
C SER A 342 1.01 -54.82 44.15
N GLU A 343 0.44 -54.34 43.04
CA GLU A 343 -0.72 -54.86 42.26
C GLU A 343 -2.06 -54.32 42.82
N TYR A 344 -3.03 -54.19 41.90
CA TYR A 344 -4.46 -53.93 42.10
C TYR A 344 -5.03 -52.48 42.06
N HIS A 345 -5.54 -52.17 40.86
CA HIS A 345 -6.95 -51.90 40.54
C HIS A 345 -7.70 -50.72 41.19
N GLY A 346 -8.36 -49.95 40.31
CA GLY A 346 -9.82 -50.02 40.27
C GLY A 346 -10.60 -48.75 40.66
N ALA A 347 -10.93 -47.97 39.63
CA ALA A 347 -12.27 -47.50 39.29
C ALA A 347 -13.15 -46.69 40.29
N ALA A 348 -13.55 -45.52 39.78
CA ALA A 348 -14.93 -45.00 39.66
C ALA A 348 -15.67 -44.38 40.87
N GLY A 349 -16.42 -43.31 40.54
CA GLY A 349 -17.38 -42.57 41.36
C GLY A 349 -16.85 -41.16 41.69
N GLY A 350 -17.29 -40.05 41.09
CA GLY A 350 -18.63 -39.69 40.65
C GLY A 350 -19.43 -39.16 41.83
N LEU A 351 -19.52 -37.83 42.01
CA LEU A 351 -20.70 -37.08 42.45
C LEU A 351 -20.43 -35.56 42.58
N SER A 352 -21.26 -34.82 41.84
CA SER A 352 -21.83 -33.47 42.04
C SER A 352 -21.30 -32.52 43.13
N GLY A 353 -21.11 -31.26 42.74
CA GLY A 353 -21.12 -30.10 43.64
C GLY A 353 -20.94 -28.79 42.88
N ALA A 354 -22.03 -28.09 42.60
CA ALA A 354 -22.05 -26.85 41.85
C ALA A 354 -21.84 -25.61 42.76
N ALA A 355 -21.04 -24.67 42.22
CA ALA A 355 -21.23 -23.21 42.22
C ALA A 355 -20.83 -22.37 43.49
N PRO A 356 -20.86 -21.01 43.42
CA PRO A 356 -19.73 -20.17 42.97
C PRO A 356 -19.55 -18.81 43.72
N TYR A 357 -18.63 -17.97 43.21
CA TYR A 357 -18.51 -16.50 43.34
C TYR A 357 -18.36 -15.81 44.72
N THR A 358 -17.29 -15.02 44.84
CA THR A 358 -17.28 -13.79 45.65
C THR A 358 -16.86 -12.61 44.78
N THR A 359 -17.79 -11.68 44.59
CA THR A 359 -17.60 -10.34 44.05
C THR A 359 -16.99 -9.42 45.12
N ARG A 360 -16.15 -8.48 44.69
CA ARG A 360 -15.87 -7.27 45.49
C ARG A 360 -15.80 -6.07 44.56
N ALA A 361 -16.67 -5.11 44.85
CA ALA A 361 -16.85 -3.85 44.12
C ALA A 361 -16.02 -2.71 44.74
N ALA A 362 -15.94 -1.63 43.94
CA ALA A 362 -15.72 -0.21 44.24
C ALA A 362 -14.41 0.39 43.66
N PRO A 363 -14.36 1.70 43.34
CA PRO A 363 -15.42 2.65 43.00
C PRO A 363 -15.14 3.50 41.73
N SER A 364 -16.16 4.25 41.33
CA SER A 364 -16.22 5.30 40.32
C SER A 364 -15.41 6.55 40.66
N SER A 365 -14.77 7.15 39.65
CA SER A 365 -14.49 8.60 39.62
C SER A 365 -14.64 9.14 38.20
N VAL A 366 -15.51 10.13 38.08
CA VAL A 366 -15.89 10.88 36.89
C VAL A 366 -14.84 11.98 36.64
N HIS A 367 -14.35 12.11 35.41
CA HIS A 367 -13.84 13.38 34.90
C HIS A 367 -14.34 13.60 33.47
N SER A 368 -15.23 14.58 33.35
CA SER A 368 -15.74 15.17 32.13
C SER A 368 -14.68 16.09 31.51
N ASN A 369 -14.42 15.94 30.21
CA ASN A 369 -13.95 17.04 29.37
C ASN A 369 -14.77 17.04 28.09
N GLN A 370 -15.66 18.03 27.98
CA GLN A 370 -16.43 18.32 26.78
C GLN A 370 -15.60 19.17 25.83
N ASN A 371 -15.66 18.83 24.54
CA ASN A 371 -15.22 19.68 23.44
C ASN A 371 -16.46 20.00 22.58
N PRO A 372 -16.88 21.27 22.41
CA PRO A 372 -18.17 21.58 21.82
C PRO A 372 -18.01 22.10 20.39
N PHE A 373 -18.19 21.26 19.37
CA PHE A 373 -18.60 21.70 18.02
C PHE A 373 -19.31 20.53 17.31
N ALA A 374 -20.62 20.43 17.51
CA ALA A 374 -21.51 19.64 16.68
C ALA A 374 -22.80 20.46 16.50
N SER A 375 -23.00 21.00 15.30
CA SER A 375 -24.25 21.65 14.88
C SER A 375 -25.18 20.56 14.32
N PRO A 376 -26.45 20.46 14.75
CA PRO A 376 -27.38 19.50 14.19
C PRO A 376 -28.02 20.02 12.89
N TYR A 377 -28.11 19.12 11.90
CA TYR A 377 -28.83 19.28 10.64
C TYR A 377 -30.35 19.22 10.90
N ASP A 378 -31.12 20.19 10.39
CA ASP A 378 -32.59 20.21 10.40
C ASP A 378 -33.12 19.96 8.97
N PRO A 379 -33.89 18.88 8.73
CA PRO A 379 -34.50 18.63 7.43
C PRO A 379 -35.96 19.08 7.44
N SER A 380 -36.20 20.36 7.14
CA SER A 380 -37.53 20.81 6.73
C SER A 380 -37.48 22.07 5.88
N LEU A 381 -37.78 21.94 4.58
CA LEU A 381 -38.74 22.75 3.81
C LEU A 381 -38.58 22.51 2.30
N HIS A 382 -39.64 21.96 1.71
CA HIS A 382 -39.86 21.87 0.27
C HIS A 382 -40.55 23.14 -0.27
N ASN A 383 -40.19 23.47 -1.52
CA ASN A 383 -40.91 24.24 -2.53
C ASN A 383 -41.15 25.75 -2.32
N LEU A 384 -40.66 26.55 -3.26
CA LEU A 384 -41.47 27.44 -4.11
C LEU A 384 -40.68 27.91 -5.35
N SER A 385 -41.45 28.29 -6.36
CA SER A 385 -41.19 28.31 -7.80
C SER A 385 -40.70 29.64 -8.39
N ALA A 386 -40.05 29.54 -9.57
CA ALA A 386 -40.09 30.42 -10.76
C ALA A 386 -39.68 31.92 -10.69
N GLN A 387 -38.56 32.24 -11.38
CA GLN A 387 -38.20 33.32 -12.36
C GLN A 387 -39.15 34.54 -12.54
N PRO A 388 -38.68 35.77 -12.94
CA PRO A 388 -37.76 35.96 -14.10
C PRO A 388 -36.77 37.18 -14.12
N SER A 389 -35.78 37.06 -15.03
CA SER A 389 -35.02 38.04 -15.86
C SER A 389 -34.91 39.55 -15.51
N MET A 390 -33.67 40.09 -15.59
CA MET A 390 -33.36 41.38 -16.25
C MET A 390 -31.87 41.51 -16.69
N GLU A 391 -31.66 42.31 -17.72
CA GLU A 391 -30.54 42.44 -18.65
C GLU A 391 -29.29 43.25 -18.22
N MET A 392 -28.20 42.94 -18.94
CA MET A 392 -27.14 43.79 -19.54
C MET A 392 -26.41 44.90 -18.75
N GLY A 393 -25.08 44.76 -18.74
CA GLY A 393 -24.12 45.87 -18.68
C GLY A 393 -22.77 45.47 -19.32
N ARG A 394 -22.53 45.91 -20.56
CA ARG A 394 -21.22 45.89 -21.23
C ARG A 394 -20.35 47.05 -20.74
N THR A 395 -19.06 46.80 -20.50
CA THR A 395 -17.99 47.79 -20.74
C THR A 395 -16.71 47.10 -21.23
N THR A 396 -16.02 47.80 -22.12
CA THR A 396 -15.00 47.38 -23.10
C THR A 396 -13.54 47.44 -22.60
N SER A 397 -12.67 46.68 -23.27
CA SER A 397 -11.19 46.57 -23.23
C SER A 397 -10.45 47.87 -23.69
N PRO A 398 -9.09 48.03 -23.65
CA PRO A 398 -8.16 47.36 -24.61
C PRO A 398 -6.69 47.07 -24.18
N ALA A 399 -5.97 46.37 -25.09
CA ALA A 399 -4.52 46.18 -25.32
C ALA A 399 -3.88 44.89 -24.71
N GLN A 400 -3.57 43.79 -25.44
CA GLN A 400 -2.75 43.50 -26.64
C GLN A 400 -1.24 43.83 -26.55
N LEU A 401 -0.39 42.78 -26.70
CA LEU A 401 0.72 42.70 -27.67
C LEU A 401 1.34 41.28 -27.77
N ASP A 402 1.16 40.68 -28.95
CA ASP A 402 2.02 39.83 -29.79
C ASP A 402 2.91 38.68 -29.28
N ARG A 403 2.67 37.48 -29.85
CA ARG A 403 3.64 36.83 -30.77
C ARG A 403 3.00 35.75 -31.65
N ALA A 404 3.30 35.83 -32.94
CA ALA A 404 2.91 34.91 -34.01
C ALA A 404 3.94 33.77 -34.21
N ALA A 405 3.47 32.59 -34.65
CA ALA A 405 4.08 31.77 -35.71
C ALA A 405 3.27 30.46 -35.98
N GLN A 406 2.51 30.50 -37.09
CA GLN A 406 2.35 29.50 -38.16
C GLN A 406 2.21 27.99 -37.85
N ALA A 407 1.04 27.45 -38.21
CA ALA A 407 0.79 26.05 -38.60
C ALA A 407 0.45 25.99 -40.10
N PRO A 408 0.74 24.88 -40.82
CA PRO A 408 0.35 24.73 -42.22
C PRO A 408 -1.05 24.11 -42.38
N GLU A 409 -1.71 24.54 -43.46
CA GLU A 409 -3.04 24.15 -43.95
C GLU A 409 -3.13 22.66 -44.35
N VAL A 410 -4.30 22.06 -44.11
CA VAL A 410 -4.79 20.90 -44.86
C VAL A 410 -6.20 21.25 -45.36
N VAL A 411 -6.35 21.20 -46.69
CA VAL A 411 -7.58 21.42 -47.46
C VAL A 411 -8.53 20.24 -47.24
N GLY A 412 -9.81 20.54 -47.00
CA GLY A 412 -10.86 19.55 -46.77
C GLY A 412 -11.57 19.07 -48.03
N ALA A 413 -12.45 18.07 -47.86
CA ALA A 413 -13.80 18.06 -48.40
C ALA A 413 -14.61 16.84 -47.90
N ASP A 414 -15.87 17.17 -47.56
CA ASP A 414 -17.11 16.42 -47.73
C ASP A 414 -17.66 15.40 -46.72
N ASN A 415 -18.85 15.80 -46.25
CA ASN A 415 -19.88 15.09 -45.50
C ASN A 415 -20.63 14.09 -46.39
N GLY A 416 -21.12 12.99 -45.79
CA GLY A 416 -22.14 12.14 -46.41
C GLY A 416 -22.72 11.11 -45.43
N TYR A 417 -23.96 11.34 -45.01
CA TYR A 417 -24.81 10.42 -44.25
C TYR A 417 -25.23 9.19 -45.07
N TYR A 418 -25.37 8.02 -44.40
CA TYR A 418 -26.52 7.08 -44.39
C TYR A 418 -26.18 5.57 -44.42
N ASN A 419 -26.82 4.87 -43.46
CA ASN A 419 -27.39 3.52 -43.48
C ASN A 419 -26.51 2.25 -43.53
N ALA A 420 -26.72 1.42 -42.49
CA ALA A 420 -26.46 -0.01 -42.47
C ALA A 420 -27.31 -0.78 -43.51
N PRO A 421 -26.85 -1.98 -43.93
CA PRO A 421 -27.49 -3.20 -43.40
C PRO A 421 -26.51 -4.37 -43.15
N ALA A 422 -26.95 -5.33 -42.34
CA ALA A 422 -26.38 -6.69 -42.18
C ALA A 422 -27.32 -7.73 -42.83
N PRO A 423 -27.02 -9.05 -42.88
CA PRO A 423 -25.75 -9.79 -42.98
C PRO A 423 -25.74 -10.83 -44.14
N GLN A 424 -24.60 -11.44 -44.47
CA GLN A 424 -24.57 -12.78 -45.10
C GLN A 424 -23.46 -13.68 -44.55
N SER A 425 -23.84 -14.94 -44.38
CA SER A 425 -23.16 -16.10 -43.82
C SER A 425 -22.00 -16.63 -44.67
N GLY A 426 -20.90 -17.04 -44.03
CA GLY A 426 -19.87 -17.90 -44.61
C GLY A 426 -19.50 -19.00 -43.62
N ALA A 427 -19.78 -20.24 -43.98
CA ALA A 427 -19.42 -21.44 -43.22
C ALA A 427 -17.93 -21.76 -43.40
N ALA A 428 -17.28 -22.24 -42.35
CA ALA A 428 -15.95 -22.86 -42.41
C ALA A 428 -16.01 -24.23 -41.73
N GLU A 429 -15.57 -25.25 -42.48
CA GLU A 429 -15.50 -26.65 -42.11
C GLU A 429 -14.40 -26.92 -41.06
N LEU A 430 -14.67 -27.85 -40.15
CA LEU A 430 -13.72 -28.40 -39.16
C LEU A 430 -13.11 -29.71 -39.68
N PRO A 431 -11.81 -30.00 -39.44
CA PRO A 431 -11.25 -31.30 -39.76
C PRO A 431 -11.48 -32.32 -38.63
N THR A 432 -11.92 -33.51 -39.03
CA THR A 432 -12.08 -34.72 -38.21
C THR A 432 -10.74 -35.45 -38.04
N TYR A 433 -10.49 -36.00 -36.85
CA TYR A 433 -9.49 -37.07 -36.65
C TYR A 433 -10.12 -38.25 -35.89
N ASP A 434 -9.96 -39.43 -36.49
CA ASP A 434 -10.56 -40.72 -36.13
C ASP A 434 -10.06 -41.30 -34.79
N SER A 435 -10.91 -42.13 -34.18
CA SER A 435 -10.52 -43.12 -33.15
C SER A 435 -11.09 -44.50 -33.50
N PRO A 436 -10.40 -45.61 -33.18
CA PRO A 436 -10.62 -46.90 -33.85
C PRO A 436 -11.76 -47.73 -33.25
N LYS A 437 -12.47 -48.44 -34.14
CA LYS A 437 -13.47 -49.47 -33.84
C LYS A 437 -12.86 -50.76 -33.27
N THR A 438 -13.58 -51.39 -32.34
CA THR A 438 -13.73 -52.86 -32.21
C THR A 438 -15.15 -53.14 -31.68
N THR A 439 -16.05 -53.69 -32.52
CA THR A 439 -16.64 -55.07 -32.49
C THR A 439 -17.48 -55.39 -31.24
N ARG A 440 -18.64 -56.06 -31.25
CA ARG A 440 -19.38 -56.90 -32.23
C ARG A 440 -20.75 -57.26 -31.59
N ASN A 441 -21.72 -57.62 -32.44
CA ASN A 441 -22.89 -58.51 -32.22
C ASN A 441 -23.90 -58.06 -31.14
N SER A 442 -25.21 -58.07 -31.37
CA SER A 442 -26.10 -58.91 -32.19
C SER A 442 -27.38 -58.16 -32.52
#